data_AF-A0A7W0RFG8-F1
#
_entry.id   AF-A0A7W0RFG8-F1
#
_cell.length_a   1.000
_cell.length_b   1.000
_cell.length_c   1.000
_cell.angle_alpha   90.00
_cell.angle_beta   90.00
_cell.angle_gamma   90.00
#
_symmetry.space_group_name_H-M   'P 1'
#
loop_
_entity.id
_entity.type
_entity.pdbx_description
1 polymer ?
#
loop_
_entity_poly.entity_id
_entity_poly.type
_entity_poly.pdbx_seq_one_letter_code
_entity_poly.pdbx_strand_id
1 'polypeptide(L)'
;MTPDPTRALLNEVAALVGYRAILWRGADPGSDVDLLVVDAALPELSQLLTGAGLRPEAGDPGHVVWTPSSSGDRLPLDILPFSAWPSYYPSLPGMMSRLQESEPGPPVASAADRALIFAAEVVAGRPIEKVVHRVRPLLATPGFTDDLRQVAAAEDLEALADLIERPDALMGVARRGRLPYPRAAALAGRSSAARAALEARVARRLGAMAIRAPLRRGRRRARPGPLLVTVSGMDGAGKSTAAGIIETRLRAAGLPAEIVWGRIGGESVLLNRLATPVKRVVRRSGTVA
;
A
#
# COMPACT_ATOMS: atom_id res chain seq x y z
N MET A 1 -4.61 -19.91 30.48
CA MET A 1 -4.28 -18.79 29.58
C MET A 1 -5.18 -18.91 28.36
N THR A 2 -6.02 -17.91 28.11
CA THR A 2 -6.82 -17.85 26.88
C THR A 2 -5.85 -17.68 25.71
N PRO A 3 -5.94 -18.47 24.63
CA PRO A 3 -5.08 -18.30 23.46
C PRO A 3 -5.24 -16.88 22.91
N ASP A 4 -4.12 -16.27 22.50
CA ASP A 4 -4.13 -14.97 21.84
C ASP A 4 -5.07 -15.04 20.63
N PRO A 5 -6.17 -14.28 20.62
CA PRO A 5 -7.18 -14.34 19.56
C PRO A 5 -6.63 -13.92 18.19
N THR A 6 -5.56 -13.13 18.14
CA THR A 6 -4.87 -12.80 16.89
C THR A 6 -4.13 -14.02 16.36
N ARG A 7 -3.41 -14.73 17.25
CA ARG A 7 -2.70 -15.97 16.88
C ARG A 7 -3.66 -17.08 16.45
N ALA A 8 -4.81 -17.22 17.12
CA ALA A 8 -5.84 -18.18 16.71
C ALA A 8 -6.33 -17.89 15.28
N LEU A 9 -6.61 -16.63 14.95
CA LEU A 9 -7.02 -16.22 13.60
C LEU A 9 -5.92 -16.48 12.56
N LEU A 10 -4.65 -16.23 12.89
CA LEU A 10 -3.53 -16.54 11.98
C LEU A 10 -3.39 -18.03 11.71
N ASN A 11 -3.69 -18.89 12.69
CA ASN A 11 -3.72 -20.33 12.49
C ASN A 11 -4.88 -20.74 11.57
N GLU A 12 -6.05 -20.11 11.71
CA GLU A 12 -7.18 -20.33 10.78
C GLU A 12 -6.84 -19.87 9.35
N VAL A 13 -6.15 -18.73 9.21
CA VAL A 13 -5.63 -18.26 7.92
C VAL A 13 -4.66 -19.28 7.33
N ALA A 14 -3.69 -19.75 8.11
CA ALA A 14 -2.73 -20.75 7.68
C ALA A 14 -3.42 -22.07 7.26
N ALA A 15 -4.42 -22.52 8.00
CA ALA A 15 -5.20 -23.70 7.67
C ALA A 15 -6.02 -23.53 6.38
N LEU A 16 -6.58 -22.33 6.15
CA LEU A 16 -7.40 -22.04 4.97
C LEU A 16 -6.58 -21.89 3.70
N VAL A 17 -5.51 -21.09 3.75
CA VAL A 17 -4.78 -20.67 2.54
C VAL A 17 -3.35 -21.19 2.46
N GLY A 18 -2.79 -21.75 3.54
CA GLY A 18 -1.45 -22.32 3.57
C GLY A 18 -0.37 -21.32 3.13
N TYR A 19 0.54 -21.79 2.28
CA TYR A 19 1.61 -20.97 1.66
C TYR A 19 1.11 -19.83 0.76
N ARG A 20 -0.21 -19.70 0.54
CA ARG A 20 -0.80 -18.57 -0.18
C ARG A 20 -0.95 -17.32 0.69
N ALA A 21 -0.64 -17.39 1.99
CA ALA A 21 -0.47 -16.24 2.88
C ALA A 21 0.92 -16.26 3.54
N ILE A 22 1.54 -15.09 3.65
CA ILE A 22 2.91 -14.94 4.17
C ILE A 22 2.94 -13.78 5.17
N LEU A 23 3.58 -13.99 6.33
CA LEU A 23 3.94 -12.94 7.27
C LEU A 23 5.24 -12.26 6.81
N TRP A 24 5.10 -11.24 5.94
CA TRP A 24 6.25 -10.69 5.22
C TRP A 24 7.08 -9.68 6.02
N ARG A 25 6.59 -9.17 7.16
CA ARG A 25 7.37 -8.33 8.10
C ARG A 25 7.79 -9.05 9.39
N GLY A 26 7.43 -10.32 9.55
CA GLY A 26 7.83 -11.15 10.69
C GLY A 26 6.67 -11.78 11.46
N ALA A 27 7.00 -12.73 12.33
CA ALA A 27 6.05 -13.41 13.20
C ALA A 27 5.60 -12.57 14.41
N ASP A 28 6.44 -11.62 14.86
CA ASP A 28 6.13 -10.77 16.01
C ASP A 28 5.31 -9.55 15.59
N PRO A 29 4.00 -9.54 15.88
CA PRO A 29 3.12 -8.49 15.42
C PRO A 29 3.45 -7.18 16.15
N GLY A 30 3.31 -6.06 15.43
CA GLY A 30 3.48 -4.73 16.00
C GLY A 30 2.16 -4.16 16.52
N SER A 31 1.83 -2.98 16.01
CA SER A 31 0.48 -2.41 16.08
C SER A 31 -0.55 -3.17 15.24
N ASP A 32 -0.07 -4.00 14.32
CA ASP A 32 -0.76 -4.61 13.21
C ASP A 32 0.03 -5.85 12.73
N VAL A 33 -0.64 -6.70 11.96
CA VAL A 33 -0.08 -7.89 11.33
C VAL A 33 -0.01 -7.67 9.81
N ASP A 34 1.19 -7.72 9.24
CA ASP A 34 1.40 -7.55 7.81
C ASP A 34 1.34 -8.91 7.08
N LEU A 35 0.29 -9.12 6.28
CA LEU A 35 0.07 -10.32 5.47
C LEU A 35 0.24 -10.02 3.98
N LEU A 36 0.99 -10.87 3.29
CA LEU A 36 1.09 -10.90 1.83
C LEU A 36 0.31 -12.11 1.33
N VAL A 37 -0.63 -11.90 0.41
CA VAL A 37 -1.60 -12.94 0.01
C VAL A 37 -1.68 -13.08 -1.50
N VAL A 38 -1.67 -14.33 -1.99
CA VAL A 38 -1.89 -14.62 -3.42
C VAL A 38 -3.27 -14.10 -3.83
N ASP A 39 -3.34 -13.36 -4.93
CA ASP A 39 -4.57 -12.71 -5.40
C ASP A 39 -5.80 -13.64 -5.44
N ALA A 40 -5.61 -14.88 -5.90
CA ALA A 40 -6.66 -15.88 -6.00
C ALA A 40 -7.25 -16.31 -4.63
N ALA A 41 -6.50 -16.15 -3.53
CA ALA A 41 -6.92 -16.51 -2.18
C ALA A 41 -7.66 -15.36 -1.45
N LEU A 42 -7.65 -14.14 -2.00
CA LEU A 42 -8.29 -12.98 -1.37
C LEU A 42 -9.79 -13.15 -1.10
N PRO A 43 -10.62 -13.76 -1.98
CA PRO A 43 -12.05 -13.94 -1.71
C PRO A 43 -12.30 -14.88 -0.52
N GLU A 44 -11.58 -15.99 -0.46
CA GLU A 44 -11.65 -16.99 0.63
C GLU A 44 -11.23 -16.34 1.96
N LEU A 45 -10.11 -15.62 1.95
CA LEU A 45 -9.62 -14.89 3.11
C LEU A 45 -10.60 -13.80 3.56
N SER A 46 -11.19 -13.05 2.65
CA SER A 46 -12.17 -12.00 2.98
C SER A 46 -13.40 -12.56 3.68
N GLN A 47 -13.88 -13.75 3.26
CA GLN A 47 -14.98 -14.44 3.92
C GLN A 47 -14.61 -14.86 5.34
N LEU A 48 -13.42 -15.46 5.52
CA LEU A 48 -12.90 -15.83 6.84
C LEU A 48 -12.82 -14.62 7.78
N LEU A 49 -12.20 -13.52 7.33
CA LEU A 49 -12.00 -12.32 8.14
C LEU A 49 -13.33 -11.64 8.50
N THR A 50 -14.28 -11.63 7.57
CA THR A 50 -15.65 -11.12 7.83
C THR A 50 -16.37 -12.00 8.85
N GLY A 51 -16.30 -13.33 8.69
CA GLY A 51 -16.87 -14.28 9.66
C GLY A 51 -16.22 -14.18 11.04
N ALA A 52 -14.94 -13.81 11.08
CA ALA A 52 -14.20 -13.52 12.29
C ALA A 52 -14.53 -12.13 12.90
N GLY A 53 -15.42 -11.34 12.30
CA GLY A 53 -15.87 -10.04 12.81
C GLY A 53 -14.97 -8.85 12.46
N LEU A 54 -14.03 -9.03 11.51
CA LEU A 54 -13.21 -7.95 11.00
C LEU A 54 -13.90 -7.25 9.83
N ARG A 55 -13.61 -5.96 9.66
CA ARG A 55 -14.14 -5.13 8.58
C ARG A 55 -13.00 -4.56 7.75
N PRO A 56 -13.14 -4.52 6.42
CA PRO A 56 -12.14 -3.92 5.56
C PRO A 56 -12.21 -2.39 5.66
N GLU A 57 -11.07 -1.76 5.85
CA GLU A 57 -10.85 -0.33 5.78
C GLU A 57 -9.81 -0.02 4.68
N ALA A 58 -10.01 1.09 3.99
CA ALA A 58 -9.05 1.55 3.00
C ALA A 58 -7.74 1.97 3.69
N GLY A 59 -6.64 1.28 3.37
CA GLY A 59 -5.30 1.57 3.87
C GLY A 59 -4.49 2.50 2.95
N ASP A 60 -3.16 2.34 2.99
CA ASP A 60 -2.26 2.91 1.98
C ASP A 60 -2.60 2.34 0.57
N PRO A 61 -2.22 3.01 -0.53
CA PRO A 61 -2.54 2.53 -1.89
C PRO A 61 -2.05 1.10 -2.12
N GLY A 62 -2.98 0.18 -2.45
CA GLY A 62 -2.69 -1.24 -2.66
C GLY A 62 -2.86 -2.12 -1.42
N HIS A 63 -3.16 -1.54 -0.26
CA HIS A 63 -3.36 -2.23 1.01
C HIS A 63 -4.84 -2.21 1.43
N VAL A 64 -5.29 -3.28 2.06
CA VAL A 64 -6.58 -3.33 2.77
C VAL A 64 -6.31 -3.67 4.23
N VAL A 65 -6.66 -2.76 5.13
CA VAL A 65 -6.50 -2.98 6.57
C VAL A 65 -7.79 -3.57 7.10
N TRP A 66 -7.74 -4.75 7.69
CA TRP A 66 -8.86 -5.41 8.33
C TRP A 66 -8.85 -5.10 9.82
N THR A 67 -9.84 -4.34 10.27
CA THR A 67 -9.94 -3.88 11.66
C THR A 67 -11.00 -4.68 12.41
N PRO A 68 -10.78 -5.01 13.70
CA PRO A 68 -11.81 -5.63 14.53
C PRO A 68 -12.99 -4.67 14.74
N SER A 69 -14.22 -5.20 14.75
CA SER A 69 -15.43 -4.40 15.04
C SER A 69 -15.47 -3.86 16.48
N SER A 70 -14.76 -4.48 17.41
CA SER A 70 -14.63 -4.11 18.83
C SER A 70 -13.16 -3.83 19.17
N SER A 71 -12.89 -2.68 19.77
CA SER A 71 -11.54 -2.31 20.19
C SER A 71 -11.03 -3.24 21.29
N GLY A 72 -9.86 -3.85 21.09
CA GLY A 72 -9.15 -4.63 22.10
C GLY A 72 -9.22 -6.15 21.93
N ASP A 73 -10.02 -6.66 20.99
CA ASP A 73 -10.16 -8.11 20.81
C ASP A 73 -9.03 -8.72 19.97
N ARG A 74 -8.51 -8.02 18.95
CA ARG A 74 -7.45 -8.51 18.06
C ARG A 74 -6.62 -7.36 17.49
N LEU A 75 -5.45 -7.68 16.94
CA LEU A 75 -4.69 -6.70 16.13
C LEU A 75 -5.30 -6.56 14.73
N PRO A 76 -5.24 -5.36 14.12
CA PRO A 76 -5.54 -5.18 12.71
C PRO A 76 -4.63 -6.04 11.82
N LEU A 77 -5.15 -6.50 10.68
CA LEU A 77 -4.37 -7.17 9.64
C LEU A 77 -4.23 -6.27 8.42
N ASP A 78 -3.01 -5.86 8.09
CA ASP A 78 -2.69 -5.16 6.84
C ASP A 78 -2.44 -6.20 5.75
N ILE A 79 -3.34 -6.28 4.77
CA ILE A 79 -3.27 -7.26 3.68
C ILE A 79 -2.79 -6.58 2.41
N LEU A 80 -1.68 -7.10 1.90
CA LEU A 80 -1.08 -6.76 0.63
C LEU A 80 -1.29 -7.93 -0.35
N PRO A 81 -1.92 -7.74 -1.52
CA PRO A 81 -1.97 -8.78 -2.55
C PRO A 81 -0.63 -8.89 -3.29
N PHE A 82 -0.32 -10.08 -3.82
CA PHE A 82 0.91 -10.34 -4.59
C PHE A 82 1.06 -9.37 -5.76
N SER A 83 -0.03 -9.04 -6.46
CA SER A 83 -0.01 -8.07 -7.56
C SER A 83 0.41 -6.65 -7.15
N ALA A 84 0.31 -6.31 -5.85
CA ALA A 84 0.69 -5.02 -5.31
C ALA A 84 2.08 -5.04 -4.65
N TRP A 85 2.82 -6.16 -4.75
CA TRP A 85 4.18 -6.27 -4.20
C TRP A 85 5.08 -5.15 -4.75
N PRO A 86 5.64 -4.28 -3.90
CA PRO A 86 6.44 -3.16 -4.37
C PRO A 86 7.68 -3.59 -5.14
N SER A 87 7.90 -2.98 -6.31
CA SER A 87 9.07 -3.24 -7.16
C SER A 87 10.41 -2.83 -6.55
N TYR A 88 10.39 -2.15 -5.40
CA TYR A 88 11.57 -1.78 -4.62
C TYR A 88 11.88 -2.74 -3.45
N TYR A 89 11.13 -3.83 -3.30
CA TYR A 89 11.42 -4.92 -2.36
C TYR A 89 12.22 -6.04 -3.06
N PRO A 90 12.75 -7.03 -2.32
CA PRO A 90 13.25 -8.27 -2.92
C PRO A 90 12.23 -8.86 -3.88
N SER A 91 12.70 -9.57 -4.92
CA SER A 91 11.80 -10.18 -5.87
C SER A 91 10.84 -11.14 -5.16
N LEU A 92 9.57 -11.11 -5.55
CA LEU A 92 8.56 -11.99 -4.95
C LEU A 92 8.95 -13.48 -5.10
N PRO A 93 9.41 -13.98 -6.27
CA PRO A 93 9.89 -15.36 -6.39
C PRO A 93 11.09 -15.67 -5.48
N GLY A 94 12.05 -14.73 -5.38
CA GLY A 94 13.22 -14.89 -4.51
C GLY A 94 12.82 -15.00 -3.04
N MET A 95 12.01 -14.07 -2.54
CA MET A 95 11.49 -14.11 -1.17
C MET A 95 10.69 -15.39 -0.90
N MET A 96 9.84 -15.82 -1.84
CA MET A 96 9.06 -17.06 -1.71
C MET A 96 9.95 -18.30 -1.58
N SER A 97 11.09 -18.34 -2.29
CA SER A 97 12.04 -19.46 -2.21
C SER A 97 12.78 -19.55 -0.87
N ARG A 98 12.75 -18.47 -0.07
CA ARG A 98 13.46 -18.33 1.21
C ARG A 98 12.51 -18.21 2.40
N LEU A 99 11.24 -18.60 2.23
CA LEU A 99 10.28 -18.61 3.33
C LEU A 99 10.73 -19.55 4.45
N GLN A 100 10.48 -19.12 5.68
CA GLN A 100 10.69 -19.91 6.88
C GLN A 100 9.35 -20.40 7.41
N GLU A 101 9.28 -21.68 7.79
CA GLU A 101 8.10 -22.23 8.44
C GLU A 101 7.88 -21.56 9.80
N SER A 102 6.61 -21.34 10.14
CA SER A 102 6.18 -20.84 11.44
C SER A 102 5.14 -21.80 11.98
N GLU A 103 5.49 -22.61 12.99
CA GLU A 103 4.55 -23.55 13.59
C GLU A 103 4.04 -23.05 14.95
N PRO A 104 2.72 -22.81 15.11
CA PRO A 104 1.66 -22.73 14.09
C PRO A 104 1.56 -21.31 13.44
N GLY A 105 1.18 -21.24 12.16
CA GLY A 105 0.90 -19.97 11.46
C GLY A 105 1.31 -19.95 9.99
N PRO A 106 1.05 -18.85 9.26
CA PRO A 106 1.54 -18.68 7.90
C PRO A 106 3.08 -18.60 7.88
N PRO A 107 3.74 -19.07 6.80
CA PRO A 107 5.18 -18.93 6.65
C PRO A 107 5.62 -17.46 6.73
N VAL A 108 6.86 -17.25 7.15
CA VAL A 108 7.43 -15.92 7.43
C VAL A 108 8.55 -15.65 6.43
N ALA A 109 8.65 -14.40 5.96
CA ALA A 109 9.80 -13.99 5.15
C ALA A 109 11.12 -14.13 5.94
N SER A 110 12.19 -14.56 5.28
CA SER A 110 13.51 -14.70 5.90
C SER A 110 13.93 -13.42 6.62
N ALA A 111 14.79 -13.53 7.64
CA ALA A 111 15.32 -12.36 8.32
C ALA A 111 16.01 -11.37 7.34
N ALA A 112 16.77 -11.91 6.36
CA ALA A 112 17.47 -11.12 5.36
C ALA A 112 16.49 -10.35 4.45
N ASP A 113 15.46 -11.02 3.92
CA ASP A 113 14.42 -10.37 3.11
C ASP A 113 13.71 -9.25 3.89
N ARG A 114 13.36 -9.50 5.17
CA ARG A 114 12.75 -8.50 6.05
C ARG A 114 13.63 -7.27 6.23
N ALA A 115 14.93 -7.45 6.42
CA ALA A 115 15.86 -6.32 6.56
C ALA A 115 16.01 -5.51 5.27
N LEU A 116 16.04 -6.15 4.10
CA LEU A 116 16.06 -5.46 2.81
C LEU A 116 14.76 -4.67 2.55
N ILE A 117 13.62 -5.25 2.92
CA ILE A 117 12.32 -4.57 2.90
C ILE A 117 12.36 -3.32 3.78
N PHE A 118 12.84 -3.43 5.02
CA PHE A 118 12.97 -2.28 5.92
C PHE A 118 13.92 -1.21 5.39
N ALA A 119 15.04 -1.61 4.77
CA ALA A 119 15.97 -0.69 4.12
C ALA A 119 15.32 0.07 2.95
N ALA A 120 14.57 -0.63 2.10
CA ALA A 120 13.82 -0.01 1.01
C ALA A 120 12.76 0.96 1.54
N GLU A 121 12.07 0.62 2.64
CA GLU A 121 11.11 1.49 3.30
C GLU A 121 11.74 2.78 3.82
N VAL A 122 12.98 2.74 4.36
CA VAL A 122 13.72 3.95 4.76
C VAL A 122 13.93 4.89 3.58
N VAL A 123 14.33 4.34 2.42
CA VAL A 123 14.48 5.12 1.17
C VAL A 123 13.14 5.70 0.74
N ALA A 124 12.08 4.87 0.79
CA ALA A 124 10.70 5.25 0.52
C ALA A 124 10.15 6.28 1.52
N GLY A 125 10.89 6.55 2.60
CA GLY A 125 10.67 7.63 3.54
C GLY A 125 10.04 7.21 4.87
N ARG A 126 9.96 5.92 5.19
CA ARG A 126 9.53 5.42 6.50
C ARG A 126 10.38 6.07 7.62
N PRO A 127 9.79 6.35 8.80
CA PRO A 127 10.57 6.85 9.93
C PRO A 127 11.71 5.90 10.30
N ILE A 128 12.94 6.42 10.38
CA ILE A 128 14.15 5.64 10.61
C ILE A 128 14.08 4.96 11.97
N GLU A 129 13.55 5.63 13.00
CA GLU A 129 13.47 5.09 14.35
C GLU A 129 12.66 3.79 14.40
N LYS A 130 11.54 3.74 13.66
CA LYS A 130 10.69 2.55 13.58
C LYS A 130 11.40 1.39 12.90
N VAL A 131 12.16 1.68 11.84
CA VAL A 131 12.92 0.68 11.10
C VAL A 131 14.09 0.16 11.93
N VAL A 132 14.87 1.05 12.54
CA VAL A 132 16.01 0.69 13.39
C VAL A 132 15.58 -0.19 14.56
N HIS A 133 14.44 0.12 15.18
CA HIS A 133 13.87 -0.71 16.25
C HIS A 133 13.63 -2.17 15.80
N ARG A 134 13.19 -2.38 14.55
CA ARG A 134 12.92 -3.71 13.99
C ARG A 134 14.18 -4.43 13.51
N VAL A 135 15.18 -3.70 13.01
CA VAL A 135 16.39 -4.31 12.43
C VAL A 135 17.45 -4.64 13.46
N ARG A 136 17.55 -3.90 14.58
CA ARG A 136 18.54 -4.19 15.63
C ARG A 136 18.49 -5.63 16.16
N PRO A 137 17.32 -6.21 16.46
CA PRO A 137 17.25 -7.62 16.87
C PRO A 137 17.75 -8.59 15.80
N LEU A 138 17.49 -8.30 14.51
CA LEU A 138 17.97 -9.13 13.40
C LEU A 138 19.50 -9.09 13.31
N LEU A 139 20.09 -7.90 13.37
CA LEU A 139 21.55 -7.70 13.35
C LEU A 139 22.28 -8.33 14.55
N ALA A 140 21.58 -8.57 15.66
CA ALA A 140 22.14 -9.25 16.83
C ALA A 140 22.19 -10.78 16.67
N THR A 141 21.54 -11.34 15.64
CA THR A 141 21.55 -12.78 15.39
C THR A 141 22.88 -13.20 14.74
N PRO A 142 23.59 -14.21 15.27
CA PRO A 142 24.82 -14.71 14.66
C PRO A 142 24.63 -15.15 13.21
N GLY A 143 25.56 -14.81 12.31
CA GLY A 143 25.51 -15.16 10.89
C GLY A 143 24.57 -14.27 10.04
N PHE A 144 23.71 -13.47 10.65
CA PHE A 144 22.71 -12.67 9.93
C PHE A 144 23.32 -11.71 8.90
N THR A 145 24.45 -11.08 9.20
CA THR A 145 25.10 -10.14 8.27
C THR A 145 25.58 -10.85 7.01
N ASP A 146 26.11 -12.06 7.12
CA ASP A 146 26.57 -12.85 5.97
C ASP A 146 25.37 -13.29 5.12
N ASP A 147 24.29 -13.76 5.76
CA ASP A 147 23.03 -14.10 5.09
C ASP A 147 22.42 -12.89 4.36
N LEU A 148 22.37 -11.72 5.02
CA LEU A 148 21.89 -10.47 4.44
C LEU A 148 22.70 -10.10 3.20
N ARG A 149 24.02 -10.19 3.25
CA ARG A 149 24.92 -9.90 2.14
C ARG A 149 24.72 -10.87 0.98
N GLN A 150 24.55 -12.16 1.27
CA GLN A 150 24.29 -13.18 0.26
C GLN A 150 22.97 -12.92 -0.49
N VAL A 151 21.89 -12.66 0.24
CA VAL A 151 20.58 -12.36 -0.36
C VAL A 151 20.62 -11.04 -1.13
N ALA A 152 21.27 -10.02 -0.57
CA ALA A 152 21.41 -8.72 -1.23
C ALA A 152 22.16 -8.84 -2.56
N ALA A 153 23.24 -9.61 -2.61
CA ALA A 153 24.00 -9.84 -3.85
C ALA A 153 23.20 -10.63 -4.89
N ALA A 154 22.41 -11.61 -4.46
CA ALA A 154 21.56 -12.40 -5.36
C ALA A 154 20.43 -11.56 -6.01
N GLU A 155 20.03 -10.46 -5.39
CA GLU A 155 18.88 -9.64 -5.80
C GLU A 155 19.29 -8.22 -6.28
N ASP A 156 20.59 -7.89 -6.38
CA ASP A 156 21.11 -6.54 -6.71
C ASP A 156 20.66 -5.44 -5.70
N LEU A 157 20.70 -5.78 -4.40
CA LEU A 157 20.24 -4.96 -3.28
C LEU A 157 21.34 -4.60 -2.27
N GLU A 158 22.62 -4.72 -2.63
CA GLU A 158 23.76 -4.48 -1.73
C GLU A 158 23.77 -3.06 -1.16
N ALA A 159 23.35 -2.08 -1.97
CA ALA A 159 23.24 -0.69 -1.52
C ALA A 159 22.18 -0.51 -0.40
N LEU A 160 21.16 -1.38 -0.35
CA LEU A 160 20.16 -1.40 0.72
C LEU A 160 20.69 -2.15 1.95
N ALA A 161 21.42 -3.25 1.78
CA ALA A 161 22.11 -3.92 2.89
C ALA A 161 23.10 -2.98 3.59
N ASP A 162 23.96 -2.29 2.82
CA ASP A 162 24.92 -1.28 3.30
C ASP A 162 24.27 -0.19 4.16
N LEU A 163 23.04 0.18 3.83
CA LEU A 163 22.27 1.21 4.52
C LEU A 163 21.86 0.76 5.92
N ILE A 164 21.45 -0.50 6.06
CA ILE A 164 20.78 -1.00 7.27
C ILE A 164 21.74 -1.69 8.25
N GLU A 165 22.88 -2.17 7.79
CA GLU A 165 23.92 -2.78 8.64
C GLU A 165 24.51 -1.82 9.69
N ARG A 166 24.36 -0.51 9.48
CA ARG A 166 24.85 0.52 10.41
C ARG A 166 23.69 1.35 10.97
N PRO A 167 22.83 0.76 11.83
CA PRO A 167 21.63 1.41 12.33
C PRO A 167 21.93 2.71 13.10
N ASP A 168 23.04 2.76 13.84
CA ASP A 168 23.47 3.96 14.56
C ASP A 168 23.89 5.10 13.61
N ALA A 169 24.63 4.78 12.54
CA ALA A 169 24.97 5.75 11.51
C ALA A 169 23.72 6.25 10.76
N LEU A 170 22.75 5.35 10.54
CA LEU A 170 21.47 5.70 9.92
C LEU A 170 20.64 6.65 10.81
N MET A 171 20.60 6.42 12.11
CA MET A 171 19.98 7.32 13.09
C MET A 171 20.65 8.70 13.09
N GLY A 172 21.98 8.75 13.09
CA GLY A 172 22.74 10.00 13.15
C GLY A 172 22.54 10.93 11.93
N VAL A 173 21.99 10.40 10.84
CA VAL A 173 21.83 11.15 9.58
C VAL A 173 20.37 11.49 9.29
N ALA A 174 19.46 11.04 10.14
CA ALA A 174 18.03 11.33 10.03
C ALA A 174 17.78 12.83 10.13
N ARG A 175 16.89 13.35 9.27
CA ARG A 175 16.35 14.71 9.40
C ARG A 175 14.84 14.62 9.51
N ARG A 176 14.28 15.14 10.60
CA ARG A 176 12.85 14.99 10.95
C ARG A 176 12.42 13.51 10.95
N GLY A 177 13.28 12.64 11.50
CA GLY A 177 13.07 11.19 11.61
C GLY A 177 13.11 10.41 10.28
N ARG A 178 13.51 11.02 9.16
CA ARG A 178 13.52 10.35 7.85
C ARG A 178 14.88 10.52 7.16
N LEU A 179 15.17 9.61 6.22
CA LEU A 179 16.37 9.74 5.38
C LEU A 179 16.27 11.01 4.52
N PRO A 180 17.26 11.92 4.54
CA PRO A 180 17.25 13.12 3.70
C PRO A 180 17.24 12.78 2.20
N TYR A 181 16.54 13.58 1.40
CA TYR A 181 16.45 13.39 -0.06
C TYR A 181 17.81 13.26 -0.75
N PRO A 182 18.85 14.08 -0.43
CA PRO A 182 20.15 13.92 -1.07
C PRO A 182 20.78 12.53 -0.84
N ARG A 183 20.59 11.95 0.35
CA ARG A 183 21.08 10.59 0.64
C ARG A 183 20.25 9.51 -0.04
N ALA A 184 18.93 9.67 -0.06
CA ALA A 184 18.05 8.78 -0.81
C ALA A 184 18.38 8.79 -2.32
N ALA A 185 18.67 9.97 -2.88
CA ALA A 185 19.08 10.13 -4.28
C ALA A 185 20.46 9.50 -4.56
N ALA A 186 21.43 9.66 -3.65
CA ALA A 186 22.72 9.00 -3.76
C ALA A 186 22.61 7.46 -3.73
N LEU A 187 21.65 6.91 -2.95
CA LEU A 187 21.33 5.48 -2.99
C LEU A 187 20.65 5.07 -4.30
N ALA A 188 19.68 5.85 -4.78
CA ALA A 188 19.01 5.62 -6.07
C ALA A 188 19.95 5.66 -7.28
N GLY A 189 21.09 6.35 -7.16
CA GLY A 189 22.17 6.31 -8.15
C GLY A 189 22.93 4.99 -8.19
N ARG A 190 22.85 4.17 -7.14
CA ARG A 190 23.60 2.92 -6.97
C ARG A 190 22.73 1.65 -6.99
N SER A 191 21.41 1.77 -6.94
CA SER A 191 20.49 0.64 -6.92
C SER A 191 19.17 0.97 -7.60
N SER A 192 18.70 0.07 -8.45
CA SER A 192 17.41 0.14 -9.14
C SER A 192 16.24 0.13 -8.15
N ALA A 193 16.28 -0.73 -7.13
CA ALA A 193 15.29 -0.79 -6.07
C ALA A 193 15.26 0.51 -5.23
N ALA A 194 16.43 1.07 -4.89
CA ALA A 194 16.48 2.36 -4.18
C ALA A 194 15.89 3.50 -5.02
N ARG A 195 16.04 3.45 -6.35
CA ARG A 195 15.40 4.40 -7.28
C ARG A 195 13.88 4.27 -7.26
N ALA A 196 13.35 3.05 -7.42
CA ALA A 196 11.92 2.79 -7.33
C ALA A 196 11.32 3.20 -5.97
N ALA A 197 12.04 2.98 -4.86
CA ALA A 197 11.62 3.42 -3.53
C ALA A 197 11.57 4.96 -3.43
N LEU A 198 12.57 5.66 -3.99
CA LEU A 198 12.59 7.12 -4.03
C LEU A 198 11.47 7.68 -4.92
N GLU A 199 11.20 7.06 -6.06
CA GLU A 199 10.08 7.41 -6.94
C GLU A 199 8.75 7.26 -6.20
N ALA A 200 8.52 6.14 -5.51
CA ALA A 200 7.34 5.94 -4.68
C ALA A 200 7.20 7.00 -3.57
N ARG A 201 8.32 7.40 -2.95
CA ARG A 201 8.34 8.50 -1.98
C ARG A 201 7.94 9.83 -2.60
N VAL A 202 8.46 10.16 -3.78
CA VAL A 202 8.14 11.39 -4.50
C VAL A 202 6.68 11.38 -4.95
N ALA A 203 6.21 10.27 -5.53
CA ALA A 203 4.82 10.09 -5.95
C ALA A 203 3.85 10.29 -4.79
N ARG A 204 4.11 9.68 -3.62
CA ARG A 204 3.30 9.91 -2.40
C ARG A 204 3.30 11.36 -1.96
N ARG A 205 4.45 12.03 -2.02
CA ARG A 205 4.55 13.44 -1.66
C ARG A 205 3.79 14.33 -2.64
N LEU A 206 3.89 14.06 -3.94
CA LEU A 206 3.19 14.81 -4.98
C LEU A 206 1.69 14.57 -4.92
N GLY A 207 1.23 13.33 -4.71
CA GLY A 207 -0.17 13.01 -4.45
C GLY A 207 -0.70 13.70 -3.20
N ALA A 208 0.06 13.69 -2.10
CA ALA A 208 -0.29 14.42 -0.89
C ALA A 208 -0.27 15.94 -1.09
N MET A 209 0.60 16.47 -1.96
CA MET A 209 0.63 17.90 -2.32
C MET A 209 -0.50 18.28 -3.27
N ALA A 210 -0.96 17.38 -4.14
CA ALA A 210 -2.17 17.59 -4.94
C ALA A 210 -3.41 17.66 -4.03
N ILE A 211 -3.44 16.84 -2.96
CA ILE A 211 -4.48 16.90 -1.92
C ILE A 211 -4.33 18.15 -1.02
N ARG A 212 -3.09 18.59 -0.75
CA ARG A 212 -2.77 19.72 0.15
C ARG A 212 -2.54 21.05 -0.56
N ALA A 213 -2.71 21.13 -1.88
CA ALA A 213 -2.56 22.38 -2.60
C ALA A 213 -3.53 23.39 -1.98
N PRO A 214 -3.04 24.53 -1.45
CA PRO A 214 -3.91 25.49 -0.82
C PRO A 214 -4.80 26.08 -1.91
N LEU A 215 -6.04 25.59 -1.96
CA LEU A 215 -7.14 26.32 -2.56
C LEU A 215 -7.09 27.72 -1.94
N ARG A 216 -6.72 28.68 -2.78
CA ARG A 216 -6.75 30.11 -2.47
C ARG A 216 -8.01 30.41 -1.66
N ARG A 217 -7.79 31.09 -0.52
CA ARG A 217 -8.78 31.62 0.42
C ARG A 217 -10.19 31.70 -0.17
N GLY A 218 -11.08 30.88 0.39
CA GLY A 218 -12.52 31.06 0.28
C GLY A 218 -13.26 29.96 -0.45
N ARG A 219 -13.48 28.81 0.20
CA ARG A 219 -14.79 28.15 0.26
C ARG A 219 -14.77 26.95 1.20
N ARG A 220 -15.94 26.74 1.81
CA ARG A 220 -16.26 25.92 2.98
C ARG A 220 -15.66 24.51 2.94
N ARG A 221 -15.26 24.04 4.14
CA ARG A 221 -14.90 22.65 4.50
C ARG A 221 -15.64 21.62 3.64
N ALA A 222 -14.94 20.94 2.74
CA ALA A 222 -15.43 19.70 2.16
C ALA A 222 -15.22 18.59 3.20
N ARG A 223 -16.32 18.16 3.83
CA ARG A 223 -16.41 16.82 4.42
C ARG A 223 -16.21 15.80 3.28
N PRO A 224 -15.76 14.56 3.56
CA PRO A 224 -15.75 13.50 2.55
C PRO A 224 -17.19 13.29 2.10
N GLY A 225 -17.54 13.89 0.96
CA GLY A 225 -18.84 13.77 0.34
C GLY A 225 -18.92 12.50 -0.49
N PRO A 226 -20.11 12.13 -0.96
CA PRO A 226 -20.29 10.98 -1.83
C PRO A 226 -19.38 11.08 -3.07
N LEU A 227 -18.80 9.95 -3.47
CA LEU A 227 -17.98 9.84 -4.68
C LEU A 227 -18.91 9.80 -5.89
N LEU A 228 -18.85 10.82 -6.75
CA LEU A 228 -19.59 10.87 -8.01
C LEU A 228 -18.77 10.19 -9.11
N VAL A 229 -19.29 9.10 -9.67
CA VAL A 229 -18.71 8.41 -10.83
C VAL A 229 -19.59 8.69 -12.04
N THR A 230 -18.99 9.11 -13.15
CA THR A 230 -19.71 9.34 -14.41
C THR A 230 -19.30 8.30 -15.45
N VAL A 231 -20.29 7.67 -16.08
CA VAL A 231 -20.08 6.69 -17.16
C VAL A 231 -20.62 7.29 -18.45
N SER A 232 -19.72 7.64 -19.37
CA SER A 232 -20.05 8.25 -20.67
C SER A 232 -19.57 7.37 -21.82
N GLY A 233 -20.22 7.49 -22.98
CA GLY A 233 -19.97 6.66 -24.15
C GLY A 233 -21.16 6.66 -25.11
N MET A 234 -20.99 6.06 -26.28
CA MET A 234 -22.02 6.02 -27.31
C MET A 234 -23.22 5.15 -26.92
N ASP A 235 -24.38 5.38 -27.52
CA ASP A 235 -25.54 4.51 -27.34
C ASP A 235 -25.21 3.09 -27.84
N GLY A 236 -25.67 2.09 -27.10
CA GLY A 236 -25.30 0.68 -27.32
C GLY A 236 -23.97 0.24 -26.70
N ALA A 237 -23.12 1.14 -26.17
CA ALA A 237 -21.81 0.80 -25.58
C ALA A 237 -21.87 0.09 -24.20
N GLY A 238 -23.05 -0.39 -23.77
CA GLY A 238 -23.19 -1.14 -22.51
C GLY A 238 -23.07 -0.30 -21.23
N LYS A 239 -23.16 1.04 -21.29
CA LYS A 239 -23.04 1.94 -20.11
C LYS A 239 -24.03 1.58 -18.99
N SER A 240 -25.27 1.26 -19.35
CA SER A 240 -26.32 0.88 -18.39
C SER A 240 -26.03 -0.47 -17.73
N THR A 241 -25.50 -1.42 -18.50
CA THR A 241 -25.05 -2.72 -17.99
C THR A 241 -23.85 -2.55 -17.05
N ALA A 242 -22.85 -1.75 -17.45
CA ALA A 242 -21.69 -1.47 -16.63
C ALA A 242 -22.07 -0.75 -15.31
N ALA A 243 -22.93 0.26 -15.37
CA ALA A 243 -23.41 0.96 -14.19
C ALA A 243 -24.14 0.02 -13.21
N GLY A 244 -25.01 -0.86 -13.71
CA GLY A 244 -25.70 -1.86 -12.90
C GLY A 244 -24.76 -2.89 -12.25
N ILE A 245 -23.73 -3.35 -12.99
CA ILE A 245 -22.70 -4.24 -12.43
C ILE A 245 -21.91 -3.53 -11.33
N ILE A 246 -21.53 -2.26 -11.54
CA ILE A 246 -20.81 -1.46 -10.56
C ILE A 246 -21.65 -1.27 -9.30
N GLU A 247 -22.91 -0.86 -9.42
CA GLU A 247 -23.82 -0.70 -8.28
C GLU A 247 -23.99 -2.01 -7.51
N THR A 248 -24.20 -3.13 -8.22
CA THR A 248 -24.38 -4.46 -7.61
C THR A 248 -23.13 -4.86 -6.82
N ARG A 249 -21.93 -4.66 -7.37
CA ARG A 249 -20.68 -4.97 -6.69
C ARG A 249 -20.43 -4.07 -5.48
N LEU A 250 -20.74 -2.77 -5.58
CA LEU A 250 -20.60 -1.85 -4.46
C LEU A 250 -21.55 -2.20 -3.33
N ARG A 251 -22.80 -2.54 -3.63
CA ARG A 251 -23.78 -2.99 -2.62
C ARG A 251 -23.40 -4.33 -2.00
N ALA A 252 -22.90 -5.28 -2.80
CA ALA A 252 -22.37 -6.55 -2.29
C ALA A 252 -21.16 -6.34 -1.35
N ALA A 253 -20.40 -5.26 -1.56
CA ALA A 253 -19.33 -4.82 -0.66
C ALA A 253 -19.81 -3.96 0.53
N GLY A 254 -21.13 -3.85 0.75
CA GLY A 254 -21.71 -3.06 1.86
C GLY A 254 -21.64 -1.54 1.67
N LEU A 255 -21.30 -1.05 0.47
CA LEU A 255 -21.23 0.37 0.18
C LEU A 255 -22.56 0.89 -0.39
N PRO A 256 -23.10 2.01 0.12
CA PRO A 256 -24.30 2.62 -0.44
C PRO A 256 -24.00 3.19 -1.83
N ALA A 257 -24.73 2.71 -2.84
CA ALA A 257 -24.59 3.15 -4.23
C ALA A 257 -25.98 3.46 -4.81
N GLU A 258 -26.06 4.56 -5.56
CA GLU A 258 -27.23 5.06 -6.25
C GLU A 258 -26.85 5.40 -7.71
N ILE A 259 -27.68 4.97 -8.67
CA ILE A 259 -27.53 5.35 -10.07
C ILE A 259 -28.52 6.45 -10.40
N VAL A 260 -28.03 7.61 -10.83
CA VAL A 260 -28.84 8.72 -11.33
C VAL A 260 -28.66 8.85 -12.85
N TRP A 261 -29.75 8.67 -13.61
CA TRP A 261 -29.75 8.83 -15.06
C TRP A 261 -30.03 10.29 -15.44
N GLY A 262 -28.99 11.03 -15.80
CA GLY A 262 -29.10 12.40 -16.31
C GLY A 262 -28.94 12.48 -17.82
N ARG A 263 -29.90 13.09 -18.53
CA ARG A 263 -29.72 13.51 -19.93
C ARG A 263 -29.07 14.90 -19.94
N ILE A 264 -27.83 14.99 -20.41
CA ILE A 264 -27.04 16.25 -20.47
C ILE A 264 -27.60 17.27 -21.50
N GLY A 265 -28.75 16.99 -22.13
CA GLY A 265 -29.41 17.90 -23.07
C GLY A 265 -30.31 18.97 -22.43
N GLY A 266 -30.81 18.76 -21.20
CA GLY A 266 -31.78 19.68 -20.55
C GLY A 266 -31.16 20.92 -19.91
N GLU A 267 -29.88 20.88 -19.55
CA GLU A 267 -29.17 21.96 -18.83
C GLU A 267 -28.06 22.63 -19.67
N SER A 268 -28.23 22.65 -20.99
CA SER A 268 -27.27 23.22 -21.95
C SER A 268 -26.93 24.70 -21.70
N VAL A 269 -27.79 25.44 -20.99
CA VAL A 269 -27.58 26.84 -20.61
C VAL A 269 -26.46 27.00 -19.57
N LEU A 270 -26.32 26.07 -18.63
CA LEU A 270 -25.27 26.10 -17.59
C LEU A 270 -23.91 25.70 -18.16
N LEU A 271 -23.89 24.67 -19.02
CA LEU A 271 -22.67 24.24 -19.71
C LEU A 271 -22.16 25.29 -20.70
N ASN A 272 -23.04 26.01 -21.42
CA ASN A 272 -22.62 27.12 -22.28
C ASN A 272 -22.04 28.31 -21.48
N ARG A 273 -22.57 28.59 -20.29
CA ARG A 273 -22.02 29.62 -19.40
C ARG A 273 -20.62 29.26 -18.88
N LEU A 274 -20.35 27.98 -18.63
CA LEU A 274 -19.03 27.48 -18.23
C LEU A 274 -18.05 27.33 -19.41
N ALA A 275 -18.55 27.02 -20.61
CA ALA A 275 -17.71 26.84 -21.80
C ALA A 275 -17.24 28.18 -22.40
N THR A 276 -17.98 29.27 -22.20
CA THR A 276 -17.65 30.58 -22.80
C THR A 276 -16.31 31.17 -22.31
N PRO A 277 -15.98 31.15 -20.99
CA PRO A 277 -14.67 31.53 -20.50
C PRO A 277 -13.54 30.67 -21.07
N VAL A 278 -13.74 29.34 -21.12
CA VAL A 278 -12.75 28.38 -21.63
C VAL A 278 -12.48 28.61 -23.12
N LYS A 279 -13.53 28.81 -23.94
CA LYS A 279 -13.37 29.15 -25.37
C LYS A 279 -12.67 30.49 -25.60
N ARG A 280 -12.84 31.48 -24.71
CA ARG A 280 -12.10 32.76 -24.79
C ARG A 280 -10.62 32.61 -24.45
N VAL A 281 -10.29 31.73 -23.50
CA VAL A 281 -8.90 31.44 -23.13
C VAL A 281 -8.22 30.67 -24.26
N VAL A 282 -8.88 29.65 -24.83
CA VAL A 282 -8.34 28.86 -25.94
C VAL A 282 -8.21 29.69 -27.23
N ARG A 283 -9.15 30.61 -27.54
CA ARG A 283 -9.00 31.55 -28.68
C ARG A 283 -7.84 32.53 -28.53
N ARG A 284 -7.38 32.82 -27.31
CA ARG A 284 -6.20 33.67 -27.05
C ARG A 284 -4.88 32.92 -27.15
N SER A 285 -4.91 31.59 -27.20
CA SER A 285 -3.72 30.74 -27.29
C SER A 285 -3.44 30.22 -28.71
N GLY A 286 -4.11 30.78 -29.73
CA GLY A 286 -3.72 30.68 -31.14
C GLY A 286 -3.22 29.32 -31.61
N THR A 287 -4.12 28.42 -32.01
CA THR A 287 -3.74 27.29 -32.85
C THR A 287 -3.68 27.78 -34.29
N VAL A 288 -2.48 27.73 -34.88
CA VAL A 288 -2.17 27.23 -36.23
C VAL A 288 -3.15 27.68 -37.35
N ALA A 289 -2.66 28.58 -38.19
CA ALA A 289 -2.67 28.33 -39.63
C ALA A 289 -1.49 27.42 -39.96
#